data_AF-A0A843W6N9-F1
#
_entry.id   AF-A0A843W6N9-F1
#
_cell.length_a   1.000
_cell.length_b   1.000
_cell.length_c   1.000
_cell.angle_alpha   90.00
_cell.angle_beta   90.00
_cell.angle_gamma   90.00
#
_symmetry.space_group_name_H-M   'P 1'
#
loop_
_entity.id
_entity.type
_entity.pdbx_description
1 polymer ?
#
loop_
_entity_poly.entity_id
_entity_poly.type
_entity_poly.pdbx_seq_one_letter_code
_entity_poly.pdbx_strand_id
1 'polypeptide(L)'
;MISQECFPDPKSLFRDLHAIGFNAVWMLNPGIKHEPGYFVYDSGSENDVWILKEDGKTFIGEVWLGPCVFPDYTRQQTRSWWAKLVKDFVSNGVDGIWNDMNEPAIFKVVTKAMPKSNIHRGDMELGGHQNHSHYHNVYDMLMTRSTYEGMKMASGERHPFVLTRASFIGSQQYAATWTGDNLSNWEHLHMSIPIVLQLLCS
;
A
#
# COMPACT_ATOMS: atom_id res chain seq x y z
N MET A 1 -5.80 6.02 -9.60
CA MET A 1 -6.88 6.74 -10.31
C MET A 1 -8.03 5.77 -10.56
N ILE A 2 -9.28 6.23 -10.44
CA ILE A 2 -10.48 5.45 -10.79
C ILE A 2 -10.75 5.65 -12.28
N SER A 3 -10.94 4.57 -13.04
CA SER A 3 -11.33 4.68 -14.46
C SER A 3 -12.73 5.26 -14.58
N GLN A 4 -12.85 6.46 -15.16
CA GLN A 4 -14.15 7.12 -15.37
C GLN A 4 -15.00 6.42 -16.43
N GLU A 5 -14.37 5.69 -17.36
CA GLU A 5 -15.07 4.90 -18.36
C GLU A 5 -15.71 3.65 -17.75
N CYS A 6 -14.98 2.95 -16.88
CA CYS A 6 -15.45 1.71 -16.26
C CYS A 6 -16.29 1.96 -14.98
N PHE A 7 -15.96 3.01 -14.22
CA PHE A 7 -16.56 3.34 -12.93
C PHE A 7 -16.90 4.85 -12.87
N PRO A 8 -17.87 5.32 -13.67
CA PRO A 8 -18.20 6.74 -13.78
C PRO A 8 -18.82 7.32 -12.50
N ASP A 9 -19.53 6.52 -11.72
CA ASP A 9 -20.09 6.91 -10.43
C ASP A 9 -19.85 5.83 -9.36
N PRO A 10 -18.66 5.82 -8.74
CA PRO A 10 -18.34 4.86 -7.68
C PRO A 10 -19.34 4.94 -6.53
N LYS A 11 -19.82 6.13 -6.16
CA LYS A 11 -20.72 6.30 -5.01
C LYS A 11 -22.06 5.60 -5.23
N SER A 12 -22.60 5.65 -6.44
CA SER A 12 -23.82 4.92 -6.76
C SER A 12 -23.58 3.40 -6.79
N LEU A 13 -22.44 2.93 -7.33
CA LEU A 13 -22.07 1.51 -7.26
C LEU A 13 -22.04 0.99 -5.81
N PHE A 14 -21.37 1.69 -4.89
CA PHE A 14 -21.31 1.29 -3.50
C PHE A 14 -22.70 1.31 -2.83
N ARG A 15 -23.53 2.31 -3.14
CA ARG A 15 -24.91 2.39 -2.62
C ARG A 15 -25.74 1.19 -3.04
N ASP A 16 -25.62 0.78 -4.30
CA ASP A 16 -26.34 -0.38 -4.82
C ASP A 16 -25.85 -1.68 -4.18
N LEU A 17 -24.54 -1.85 -3.99
CA LEU A 17 -23.96 -2.98 -3.26
C LEU A 17 -24.44 -3.03 -1.80
N HIS A 18 -24.45 -1.88 -1.11
CA HIS A 18 -24.96 -1.80 0.27
C HIS A 18 -26.44 -2.14 0.35
N ALA A 19 -27.25 -1.75 -0.64
CA ALA A 19 -28.68 -2.04 -0.69
C ALA A 19 -28.99 -3.54 -0.77
N ILE A 20 -28.06 -4.34 -1.31
CA ILE A 20 -28.15 -5.82 -1.35
C ILE A 20 -27.30 -6.51 -0.28
N GLY A 21 -26.76 -5.75 0.69
CA GLY A 21 -26.03 -6.29 1.84
C GLY A 21 -24.56 -6.63 1.60
N PHE A 22 -23.97 -6.17 0.48
CA PHE A 22 -22.56 -6.38 0.16
C PHE A 22 -21.70 -5.17 0.55
N ASN A 23 -20.46 -5.44 0.96
CA ASN A 23 -19.41 -4.43 1.10
C ASN A 23 -18.41 -4.57 -0.05
N ALA A 24 -17.71 -3.51 -0.41
CA ALA A 24 -16.68 -3.57 -1.44
C ALA A 24 -15.31 -3.03 -0.98
N VAL A 25 -14.27 -3.75 -1.42
CA VAL A 25 -12.87 -3.49 -1.11
C VAL A 25 -12.16 -3.09 -2.39
N TRP A 26 -11.36 -2.02 -2.35
CA TRP A 26 -10.58 -1.57 -3.50
C TRP A 26 -9.08 -1.68 -3.25
N MET A 27 -8.33 -2.06 -4.28
CA MET A 27 -6.89 -2.24 -4.21
C MET A 27 -6.15 -0.91 -4.37
N LEU A 28 -5.19 -0.63 -3.48
CA LEU A 28 -4.23 0.47 -3.57
C LEU A 28 -2.81 -0.07 -3.42
N ASN A 29 -2.02 0.04 -4.49
CA ASN A 29 -0.62 -0.38 -4.54
C ASN A 29 0.33 0.78 -4.18
N PRO A 30 1.57 0.52 -3.73
CA PRO A 30 2.51 1.57 -3.35
C PRO A 30 3.05 2.37 -4.54
N GLY A 31 3.05 1.79 -5.75
CA GLY A 31 3.58 2.43 -6.94
C GLY A 31 2.63 3.51 -7.46
N ILE A 32 3.07 4.76 -7.42
CA ILE A 32 2.35 5.91 -7.98
C ILE A 32 2.87 6.17 -9.39
N LYS A 33 1.99 6.18 -10.39
CA LYS A 33 2.37 6.44 -11.78
C LYS A 33 3.17 7.75 -11.90
N HIS A 34 4.34 7.67 -12.52
CA HIS A 34 5.21 8.82 -12.77
C HIS A 34 4.67 9.62 -13.97
N GLU A 35 3.68 10.46 -13.69
CA GLU A 35 2.91 11.21 -14.70
C GLU A 35 2.62 12.63 -14.21
N PRO A 36 3.32 13.65 -14.73
CA PRO A 36 3.00 15.05 -14.45
C PRO A 36 1.55 15.38 -14.81
N GLY A 37 0.84 16.08 -13.92
CA GLY A 37 -0.59 16.37 -14.06
C GLY A 37 -1.50 15.34 -13.35
N TYR A 38 -0.95 14.19 -12.94
CA TYR A 38 -1.66 13.30 -12.03
C TYR A 38 -1.53 13.83 -10.60
N PHE A 39 -2.64 14.30 -10.03
CA PHE A 39 -2.63 15.01 -8.74
C PHE A 39 -1.92 14.28 -7.59
N VAL A 40 -1.93 12.94 -7.56
CA VAL A 40 -1.21 12.17 -6.52
C VAL A 40 0.31 12.27 -6.75
N TYR A 41 0.75 12.19 -8.00
CA TYR A 41 2.16 12.39 -8.35
C TYR A 41 2.59 13.85 -8.12
N ASP A 42 1.77 14.82 -8.52
CA ASP A 42 2.11 16.23 -8.35
C ASP A 42 2.19 16.59 -6.87
N SER A 43 1.15 16.25 -6.08
CA SER A 43 1.13 16.54 -4.63
C SER A 43 2.22 15.82 -3.86
N GLY A 44 2.56 14.57 -4.22
CA GLY A 44 3.67 13.87 -3.57
C GLY A 44 5.03 14.48 -3.92
N SER A 45 5.21 15.00 -5.13
CA SER A 45 6.43 15.72 -5.53
C SER A 45 6.55 17.06 -4.82
N GLU A 46 5.46 17.81 -4.69
CA GLU A 46 5.40 19.05 -3.92
C GLU A 46 5.71 18.84 -2.43
N ASN A 47 5.28 17.71 -1.88
CA ASN A 47 5.54 17.34 -0.48
C ASN A 47 6.87 16.58 -0.29
N ASP A 48 7.65 16.39 -1.35
CA ASP A 48 8.94 15.70 -1.34
C ASP A 48 8.85 14.32 -0.65
N VAL A 49 7.85 13.50 -1.01
CA VAL A 49 7.56 12.25 -0.30
C VAL A 49 8.26 11.02 -0.88
N TRP A 50 8.98 11.16 -1.99
CA TRP A 50 9.49 10.01 -2.74
C TRP A 50 10.78 9.42 -2.17
N ILE A 51 10.93 8.10 -2.36
CA ILE A 51 12.19 7.37 -2.18
C ILE A 51 13.19 7.82 -3.24
N LEU A 52 14.46 7.89 -2.86
CA LEU A 52 15.54 8.34 -3.73
C LEU A 52 16.46 7.18 -4.12
N LYS A 53 17.24 7.37 -5.18
CA LYS A 53 18.41 6.56 -5.51
C LYS A 53 19.63 7.10 -4.75
N GLU A 54 20.75 6.38 -4.83
CA GLU A 54 22.05 6.82 -4.29
C GLU A 54 22.50 8.19 -4.82
N ASP A 55 22.13 8.53 -6.07
CA ASP A 55 22.46 9.82 -6.69
C ASP A 55 21.54 10.98 -6.23
N GLY A 56 20.67 10.72 -5.26
CA GLY A 56 19.73 11.69 -4.70
C GLY A 56 18.51 11.99 -5.57
N LYS A 57 18.41 11.42 -6.78
CA LYS A 57 17.22 11.59 -7.63
C LYS A 57 16.12 10.63 -7.20
N THR A 58 14.86 11.01 -7.45
CA THR A 58 13.71 10.14 -7.22
C THR A 58 13.90 8.77 -7.89
N PHE A 59 13.62 7.72 -7.14
CA PHE A 59 13.61 6.37 -7.68
C PHE A 59 12.37 6.15 -8.53
N ILE A 60 12.60 5.66 -9.75
CA ILE A 60 11.54 5.25 -10.68
C ILE A 60 11.69 3.74 -10.90
N GLY A 61 10.67 2.99 -10.51
CA GLY A 61 10.55 1.55 -10.70
C GLY A 61 9.46 1.22 -11.70
N GLU A 62 9.60 0.10 -12.39
CA GLU A 62 8.64 -0.35 -13.41
C GLU A 62 7.71 -1.42 -12.82
N VAL A 63 6.40 -1.17 -12.89
CA VAL A 63 5.32 -2.06 -12.42
C VAL A 63 4.20 -2.14 -13.46
N TRP A 64 3.01 -2.63 -13.08
CA TRP A 64 1.85 -2.77 -13.98
C TRP A 64 1.48 -1.52 -14.78
N LEU A 65 1.63 -0.33 -14.17
CA LEU A 65 1.30 0.96 -14.79
C LEU A 65 2.44 1.57 -15.62
N GLY A 66 3.55 0.84 -15.79
CA GLY A 66 4.79 1.35 -16.34
C GLY A 66 5.65 2.05 -15.26
N PRO A 67 6.29 3.19 -15.59
CA PRO A 67 7.13 3.92 -14.65
C PRO A 67 6.35 4.47 -13.45
N CYS A 68 6.78 4.12 -12.25
CA CYS A 68 6.18 4.54 -10.98
C CYS A 68 7.24 5.07 -10.01
N VAL A 69 6.83 6.04 -9.18
CA VAL A 69 7.54 6.49 -7.99
C VAL A 69 6.92 5.86 -6.74
N PHE A 70 7.69 5.81 -5.65
CA PHE A 70 7.31 5.11 -4.43
C PHE A 70 7.38 6.06 -3.24
N PRO A 71 6.29 6.24 -2.48
CA PRO A 71 6.29 7.03 -1.25
C PRO A 71 7.24 6.44 -0.21
N ASP A 72 8.03 7.28 0.44
CA ASP A 72 8.88 6.90 1.56
C ASP A 72 8.08 6.86 2.87
N TYR A 73 7.38 5.76 3.14
CA TYR A 73 6.56 5.59 4.36
C TYR A 73 7.36 5.59 5.66
N THR A 74 8.70 5.58 5.60
CA THR A 74 9.58 5.74 6.78
C THR A 74 9.50 7.15 7.37
N ARG A 75 8.86 8.10 6.66
CA ARG A 75 8.65 9.48 7.10
C ARG A 75 7.23 9.74 7.56
N GLN A 76 7.07 10.35 8.73
CA GLN A 76 5.75 10.70 9.26
C GLN A 76 4.97 11.63 8.32
N GLN A 77 5.68 12.56 7.66
CA GLN A 77 5.10 13.45 6.66
C GLN A 77 4.48 12.66 5.50
N THR A 78 5.19 11.67 4.97
CA THR A 78 4.69 10.81 3.89
C THR A 78 3.51 9.97 4.34
N ARG A 79 3.57 9.37 5.54
CA ARG A 79 2.46 8.61 6.13
C ARG A 79 1.20 9.46 6.27
N SER A 80 1.37 10.71 6.75
CA SER A 80 0.27 11.67 6.90
C SER A 80 -0.31 12.13 5.56
N TRP A 81 0.54 12.33 4.55
CA TRP A 81 0.12 12.63 3.19
C TRP A 81 -0.70 11.47 2.59
N TRP A 82 -0.22 10.24 2.73
CA TRP A 82 -0.92 9.04 2.27
C TRP A 82 -2.27 8.85 2.99
N ALA A 83 -2.29 9.01 4.31
CA ALA A 83 -3.51 8.88 5.10
C ALA A 83 -4.60 9.87 4.65
N LYS A 84 -4.23 11.10 4.28
CA LYS A 84 -5.18 12.09 3.73
C LYS A 84 -5.73 11.65 2.37
N LEU A 85 -4.88 11.15 1.47
CA LEU A 85 -5.33 10.61 0.18
C LEU A 85 -6.29 9.42 0.38
N VAL A 86 -5.97 8.53 1.31
CA VAL A 86 -6.83 7.39 1.66
C VAL A 86 -8.17 7.87 2.23
N LYS A 87 -8.14 8.86 3.14
CA LYS A 87 -9.37 9.46 3.69
C LYS A 87 -10.29 9.97 2.59
N ASP A 88 -9.74 10.75 1.66
CA ASP A 88 -10.49 11.32 0.55
C ASP A 88 -10.98 10.23 -0.41
N PHE A 89 -10.18 9.18 -0.61
CA PHE A 89 -10.56 8.03 -1.44
C PHE A 89 -11.73 7.24 -0.84
N VAL A 90 -11.71 6.99 0.47
CA VAL A 90 -12.79 6.30 1.20
C VAL A 90 -14.12 7.06 1.12
N SER A 91 -14.09 8.39 0.94
CA SER A 91 -15.31 9.21 0.76
C SER A 91 -16.13 8.83 -0.50
N ASN A 92 -15.58 7.99 -1.38
CA ASN A 92 -16.30 7.41 -2.52
C ASN A 92 -17.22 6.24 -2.15
N GLY A 93 -17.29 5.85 -0.88
CA GLY A 93 -18.15 4.77 -0.38
C GLY A 93 -17.43 3.44 -0.13
N VAL A 94 -16.09 3.44 -0.21
CA VAL A 94 -15.25 2.24 -0.06
C VAL A 94 -15.32 1.71 1.38
N ASP A 95 -15.60 0.42 1.56
CA ASP A 95 -15.69 -0.19 2.90
C ASP A 95 -14.35 -0.73 3.41
N GLY A 96 -13.41 -1.03 2.50
CA GLY A 96 -12.11 -1.59 2.83
C GLY A 96 -11.06 -1.36 1.76
N ILE A 97 -9.79 -1.45 2.16
CA ILE A 97 -8.66 -1.26 1.24
C ILE A 97 -7.77 -2.49 1.22
N TRP A 98 -7.36 -2.89 0.02
CA TRP A 98 -6.40 -3.94 -0.19
C TRP A 98 -5.05 -3.33 -0.61
N ASN A 99 -4.04 -3.40 0.25
CA ASN A 99 -2.66 -3.06 -0.08
C ASN A 99 -1.93 -4.29 -0.63
N ASP A 100 -1.70 -4.28 -1.94
CA ASP A 100 -0.96 -5.31 -2.64
C ASP A 100 0.38 -4.75 -3.17
N MET A 101 1.27 -5.65 -3.57
CA MET A 101 2.58 -5.32 -4.15
C MET A 101 3.47 -4.46 -3.24
N ASN A 102 3.25 -4.52 -1.92
CA ASN A 102 3.82 -3.60 -0.93
C ASN A 102 5.16 -4.05 -0.33
N GLU A 103 5.82 -5.07 -0.88
CA GLU A 103 7.17 -5.50 -0.48
C GLU A 103 8.28 -4.41 -0.57
N PRO A 104 8.31 -3.43 -1.49
CA PRO A 104 7.51 -3.21 -2.71
C PRO A 104 8.02 -3.99 -3.93
N ALA A 105 7.09 -4.53 -4.71
CA ALA A 105 7.40 -5.31 -5.91
C ALA A 105 7.78 -4.41 -7.10
N ILE A 106 8.91 -4.73 -7.75
CA ILE A 106 9.45 -4.02 -8.92
C ILE A 106 9.72 -5.04 -10.04
N PHE A 107 9.20 -4.86 -11.24
CA PHE A 107 9.21 -5.92 -12.26
C PHE A 107 10.54 -6.05 -13.02
N LYS A 108 11.18 -4.93 -13.34
CA LYS A 108 12.38 -4.89 -14.19
C LYS A 108 13.70 -4.89 -13.38
N VAL A 109 13.71 -5.55 -12.23
CA VAL A 109 14.92 -5.75 -11.39
C VAL A 109 15.07 -7.23 -11.02
N VAL A 110 16.31 -7.68 -10.83
CA VAL A 110 16.65 -9.10 -10.62
C VAL A 110 15.94 -9.69 -9.40
N THR A 111 15.91 -8.94 -8.31
CA THR A 111 15.31 -9.37 -7.03
C THR A 111 13.79 -9.27 -7.00
N LYS A 112 13.18 -8.70 -8.04
CA LYS A 112 11.75 -8.33 -8.08
C LYS A 112 11.29 -7.38 -6.96
N ALA A 113 12.23 -6.76 -6.26
CA ALA A 113 12.02 -5.83 -5.16
C ALA A 113 12.91 -4.59 -5.33
N MET A 114 12.63 -3.54 -4.58
CA MET A 114 13.40 -2.29 -4.65
C MET A 114 14.91 -2.52 -4.40
N PRO A 115 15.81 -1.85 -5.17
CA PRO A 115 17.25 -1.97 -4.95
C PRO A 115 17.63 -1.63 -3.51
N LYS A 116 18.47 -2.47 -2.91
CA LYS A 116 18.87 -2.35 -1.49
C LYS A 116 19.53 -1.02 -1.17
N SER A 117 20.14 -0.37 -2.15
CA SER A 117 20.87 0.89 -2.00
C SER A 117 20.03 2.13 -2.25
N ASN A 118 18.75 1.98 -2.60
CA ASN A 118 17.83 3.11 -2.58
C ASN A 118 17.80 3.77 -1.20
N ILE A 119 17.55 5.06 -1.16
CA ILE A 119 17.70 5.88 0.03
C ILE A 119 16.33 6.24 0.58
N HIS A 120 16.15 5.93 1.86
CA HIS A 120 15.05 6.38 2.69
C HIS A 120 15.53 7.47 3.64
N ARG A 121 14.70 8.48 3.84
CA ARG A 121 14.99 9.63 4.71
C ARG A 121 14.15 9.51 5.98
N GLY A 122 14.21 8.34 6.61
CA GLY A 122 13.31 7.96 7.70
C GLY A 122 13.39 8.86 8.92
N ASP A 123 12.31 8.85 9.70
CA ASP A 123 12.26 9.54 10.99
C ASP A 123 13.36 8.99 11.92
N MET A 124 13.90 9.82 12.82
CA MET A 124 14.99 9.39 13.72
C MET A 124 14.62 8.19 14.59
N GLU A 125 13.37 8.11 15.03
CA GLU A 125 12.82 6.98 15.80
C GLU A 125 12.81 5.65 15.02
N LEU A 126 12.83 5.71 13.69
CA LEU A 126 12.86 4.55 12.81
C LEU A 126 14.27 4.26 12.29
N GLY A 127 15.30 5.01 12.70
CA GLY A 127 16.69 4.78 12.29
C GLY A 127 17.31 5.84 11.37
N GLY A 128 16.55 6.90 11.04
CA GLY A 128 17.05 8.06 10.30
C GLY A 128 17.29 7.81 8.80
N HIS A 129 18.25 8.54 8.23
CA HIS A 129 18.63 8.38 6.84
C HIS A 129 19.38 7.05 6.63
N GLN A 130 18.79 6.11 5.89
CA GLN A 130 19.36 4.79 5.64
C GLN A 130 19.03 4.27 4.25
N ASN A 131 19.75 3.22 3.86
CA ASN A 131 19.47 2.46 2.66
C ASN A 131 18.19 1.60 2.82
N HIS A 132 17.56 1.23 1.71
CA HIS A 132 16.38 0.39 1.65
C HIS A 132 16.58 -0.96 2.34
N SER A 133 17.81 -1.50 2.35
CA SER A 133 18.13 -2.72 3.11
C SER A 133 17.79 -2.63 4.61
N HIS A 134 17.82 -1.43 5.20
CA HIS A 134 17.43 -1.22 6.59
C HIS A 134 15.91 -1.26 6.78
N TYR A 135 15.16 -0.77 5.79
CA TYR A 135 13.71 -0.56 5.86
C TYR A 135 12.86 -1.59 5.11
N HIS A 136 13.49 -2.50 4.36
CA HIS A 136 12.82 -3.40 3.41
C HIS A 136 11.57 -4.07 4.00
N ASN A 137 11.73 -4.76 5.14
CA ASN A 137 10.66 -5.52 5.76
C ASN A 137 9.67 -4.67 6.57
N VAL A 138 9.92 -3.38 6.80
CA VAL A 138 9.00 -2.51 7.56
C VAL A 138 8.23 -1.56 6.64
N TYR A 139 8.65 -1.45 5.38
CA TYR A 139 8.05 -0.58 4.39
C TYR A 139 6.56 -0.89 4.19
N ASP A 140 6.20 -2.17 4.07
CA ASP A 140 4.82 -2.62 3.92
C ASP A 140 3.97 -2.26 5.14
N MET A 141 4.47 -2.53 6.35
CA MET A 141 3.76 -2.27 7.60
C MET A 141 3.48 -0.78 7.75
N LEU A 142 4.43 0.07 7.35
CA LEU A 142 4.27 1.53 7.40
C LEU A 142 3.25 2.02 6.36
N MET A 143 3.21 1.45 5.16
CA MET A 143 2.15 1.71 4.18
C MET A 143 0.78 1.30 4.75
N THR A 144 0.67 0.07 5.23
CA THR A 144 -0.55 -0.52 5.77
C THR A 144 -1.09 0.26 6.97
N ARG A 145 -0.20 0.65 7.90
CA ARG A 145 -0.53 1.54 9.01
C ARG A 145 -1.07 2.88 8.51
N SER A 146 -0.44 3.49 7.53
CA SER A 146 -0.87 4.79 6.97
C SER A 146 -2.24 4.68 6.29
N THR A 147 -2.50 3.56 5.60
CA THR A 147 -3.81 3.24 5.02
C THR A 147 -4.87 3.10 6.11
N TYR A 148 -4.59 2.31 7.15
CA TYR A 148 -5.49 2.13 8.29
C TYR A 148 -5.82 3.47 8.98
N GLU A 149 -4.81 4.30 9.25
CA GLU A 149 -4.98 5.63 9.83
C GLU A 149 -5.86 6.53 8.94
N GLY A 150 -5.64 6.52 7.62
CA GLY A 150 -6.47 7.26 6.67
C GLY A 150 -7.92 6.79 6.63
N MET A 151 -8.16 5.47 6.65
CA MET A 151 -9.51 4.92 6.74
C MET A 151 -10.19 5.33 8.05
N LYS A 152 -9.47 5.31 9.17
CA LYS A 152 -9.96 5.74 10.48
C LYS A 152 -10.30 7.23 10.52
N MET A 153 -9.58 8.06 9.76
CA MET A 153 -9.92 9.49 9.63
C MET A 153 -11.20 9.74 8.83
N ALA A 154 -11.53 8.86 7.88
CA ALA A 154 -12.76 8.97 7.08
C ALA A 154 -13.97 8.36 7.79
N SER A 155 -13.74 7.28 8.52
CA SER A 155 -14.76 6.43 9.11
C SER A 155 -14.87 6.78 10.59
N GLY A 156 -15.90 7.52 11.01
CA GLY A 156 -16.08 7.95 12.40
C GLY A 156 -15.99 6.79 13.40
N GLU A 157 -17.08 6.04 13.58
CA GLU A 157 -17.11 4.89 14.50
C GLU A 157 -16.87 3.53 13.81
N ARG A 158 -16.85 3.49 12.47
CA ARG A 158 -16.68 2.24 11.73
C ARG A 158 -15.22 1.82 11.72
N HIS A 159 -14.95 0.60 12.19
CA HIS A 159 -13.60 0.03 12.18
C HIS A 159 -13.08 -0.16 10.75
N PRO A 160 -11.84 0.29 10.44
CA PRO A 160 -11.24 0.06 9.13
C PRO A 160 -11.04 -1.42 8.82
N PHE A 161 -11.25 -1.79 7.56
CA PHE A 161 -10.81 -3.08 7.02
C PHE A 161 -9.67 -2.85 6.03
N VAL A 162 -8.48 -3.36 6.37
CA VAL A 162 -7.30 -3.35 5.48
C VAL A 162 -6.81 -4.78 5.30
N LEU A 163 -6.51 -5.15 4.06
CA LEU A 163 -5.86 -6.40 3.68
C LEU A 163 -4.45 -6.10 3.14
N THR A 164 -3.41 -6.79 3.61
CA THR A 164 -2.01 -6.56 3.18
C THR A 164 -1.30 -7.83 2.75
N ARG A 165 -0.46 -7.76 1.70
CA ARG A 165 0.32 -8.92 1.23
C ARG A 165 1.55 -9.14 2.09
N ALA A 166 2.41 -8.14 2.11
CA ALA A 166 3.57 -8.11 2.97
C ALA A 166 3.16 -7.69 4.38
N SER A 167 3.89 -8.19 5.38
CA SER A 167 3.62 -7.96 6.79
C SER A 167 4.90 -8.01 7.60
N PHE A 168 4.97 -7.19 8.63
CA PHE A 168 6.00 -7.21 9.68
C PHE A 168 5.40 -7.36 11.08
N ILE A 169 6.25 -7.53 12.10
CA ILE A 169 5.83 -7.55 13.51
C ILE A 169 5.04 -6.26 13.81
N GLY A 170 3.81 -6.42 14.31
CA GLY A 170 2.90 -5.31 14.64
C GLY A 170 1.82 -5.04 13.59
N SER A 171 1.90 -5.65 12.40
CA SER A 171 0.89 -5.46 11.33
C SER A 171 -0.50 -5.94 11.71
N GLN A 172 -0.62 -6.87 12.67
CA GLN A 172 -1.90 -7.36 13.20
C GLN A 172 -2.76 -6.26 13.84
N GLN A 173 -2.16 -5.11 14.18
CA GLN A 173 -2.89 -3.95 14.72
C GLN A 173 -3.63 -3.18 13.62
N TYR A 174 -3.25 -3.36 12.34
CA TYR A 174 -3.69 -2.51 11.24
C TYR A 174 -4.40 -3.26 10.12
N ALA A 175 -4.08 -4.54 9.89
CA ALA A 175 -4.62 -5.27 8.75
C ALA A 175 -4.69 -6.78 8.95
N ALA A 176 -5.60 -7.40 8.20
CA ALA A 176 -5.52 -8.83 7.90
C ALA A 176 -4.46 -9.07 6.82
N THR A 177 -3.93 -10.29 6.76
CA THR A 177 -3.00 -10.71 5.69
C THR A 177 -3.50 -11.99 5.00
N TRP A 178 -2.93 -12.31 3.84
CA TRP A 178 -3.14 -13.56 3.14
C TRP A 178 -1.81 -14.08 2.56
N THR A 179 -1.78 -15.34 2.17
CA THR A 179 -0.55 -16.06 1.81
C THR A 179 -0.05 -15.80 0.38
N GLY A 180 -0.46 -14.70 -0.24
CA GLY A 180 -0.07 -14.35 -1.61
C GLY A 180 -0.72 -15.23 -2.69
N ASP A 181 -0.09 -15.23 -3.86
CA ASP A 181 -0.56 -15.94 -5.05
C ASP A 181 -0.34 -17.46 -4.90
N ASN A 182 -1.42 -18.22 -4.72
CA ASN A 182 -1.40 -19.67 -4.66
C ASN A 182 -1.81 -20.31 -5.99
N LEU A 183 -1.68 -21.64 -6.08
CA LEU A 183 -2.13 -22.43 -7.22
C LEU A 183 -3.41 -23.20 -6.86
N SER A 184 -4.27 -23.42 -7.85
CA SER A 184 -5.50 -24.21 -7.69
C SER A 184 -5.20 -25.72 -7.73
N ASN A 185 -4.48 -26.22 -6.73
CA ASN A 185 -4.15 -27.64 -6.57
C ASN A 185 -4.24 -28.11 -5.10
N TRP A 186 -4.21 -29.42 -4.90
CA TRP A 186 -4.37 -30.04 -3.57
C TRP A 186 -3.20 -29.72 -2.65
N GLU A 187 -2.01 -29.56 -3.19
CA GLU A 187 -0.80 -29.24 -2.46
C GLU A 187 -0.90 -27.86 -1.81
N HIS A 188 -1.31 -26.84 -2.56
CA HIS A 188 -1.51 -25.48 -2.03
C HIS A 188 -2.68 -25.40 -1.06
N LEU A 189 -3.75 -26.18 -1.26
CA LEU A 189 -4.81 -26.31 -0.27
C LEU A 189 -4.26 -26.89 1.04
N HIS A 190 -3.48 -27.96 0.98
CA HIS A 190 -2.88 -28.57 2.16
C HIS A 190 -1.88 -27.63 2.86
N MET A 191 -1.07 -26.88 2.10
CA MET A 191 -0.12 -25.89 2.64
C MET A 191 -0.80 -24.70 3.35
N SER A 192 -2.06 -24.38 3.01
CA SER A 192 -2.76 -23.25 3.65
C SER A 192 -2.89 -23.39 5.16
N ILE A 193 -3.12 -24.62 5.66
CA ILE A 193 -3.30 -24.90 7.09
C ILE A 193 -2.04 -24.57 7.90
N PRO A 194 -0.85 -25.15 7.62
CA PRO A 194 0.35 -24.85 8.39
C PRO A 194 0.79 -23.39 8.26
N ILE A 195 0.62 -22.75 7.10
CA ILE A 195 0.99 -21.34 6.93
C ILE A 195 0.13 -20.44 7.81
N VAL A 196 -1.20 -20.62 7.81
CA VAL A 196 -2.11 -19.81 8.65
C VAL A 196 -1.83 -20.02 10.13
N LEU A 197 -1.56 -21.26 10.56
CA LEU A 197 -1.19 -21.54 11.95
C LEU A 197 0.10 -20.84 12.36
N GLN A 198 1.09 -20.75 11.47
CA GLN A 198 2.34 -20.06 11.76
C GLN A 198 2.15 -18.54 11.90
N LEU A 199 1.27 -17.95 11.10
CA LEU A 199 0.92 -16.52 11.18
C LEU A 199 0.17 -16.15 12.47
N LEU A 200 -0.53 -17.10 13.11
CA LEU A 200 -1.19 -16.87 14.41
C LEU A 200 -0.19 -16.82 15.58
N CYS A 201 0.99 -17.39 15.41
CA CYS A 201 2.01 -17.52 16.46
C CYS A 201 3.12 -16.45 16.37
N SER A 202 3.07 -15.56 15.38
CA SER A 202 4.04 -14.49 15.10
C SER A 202 3.53 -13.12 15.52
#